data_AF-A0A659UAJ1-F1
#
_entry.id   AF-A0A659UAJ1-F1
#
_cell.length_a   1.000
_cell.length_b   1.000
_cell.length_c   1.000
_cell.angle_alpha   90.00
_cell.angle_beta   90.00
_cell.angle_gamma   90.00
#
_symmetry.space_group_name_H-M   'P 1'
#
loop_
_entity.id
_entity.type
_entity.pdbx_description
1 polymer ?
#
loop_
_entity_poly.entity_id
_entity_poly.type
_entity_poly.pdbx_seq_one_letter_code
_entity_poly.pdbx_strand_id
1 'polypeptide(L)'
;VKLRLALYSRDCINAISSDTGIHYDERKKGILYFFRSQHSLDTGTDNYRYLAEHGLPIEIVGRDRLVELEPGLAGVKEKIAGGVYSPTNQTGDPR
;
A
#
# COMPACT_ATOMS: atom_id res chain seq x y z
N VAL A 1 11.17 5.36 14.73
CA VAL A 1 10.05 5.64 15.67
C VAL A 1 8.67 5.55 15.02
N LYS A 2 8.46 6.11 13.82
CA LYS A 2 7.12 6.15 13.16
C LYS A 2 6.52 4.77 12.81
N LEU A 3 7.31 3.81 12.32
CA LEU A 3 6.79 2.49 11.88
C LEU A 3 6.10 1.72 13.01
N ARG A 4 6.72 1.60 14.18
CA ARG A 4 6.12 0.89 15.31
C ARG A 4 4.81 1.52 15.77
N LEU A 5 4.74 2.85 15.79
CA LEU A 5 3.52 3.58 16.13
C LEU A 5 2.41 3.34 15.09
N ALA A 6 2.75 3.34 13.80
CA ALA A 6 1.79 3.07 12.73
C ALA A 6 1.21 1.65 12.79
N LEU A 7 2.06 0.65 13.02
CA LEU A 7 1.63 -0.75 13.21
C LEU A 7 0.71 -0.89 14.42
N TYR A 8 1.11 -0.31 15.56
CA TYR A 8 0.30 -0.33 16.77
C TYR A 8 -1.07 0.35 16.56
N SER A 9 -1.08 1.52 15.91
CA SER A 9 -2.33 2.23 15.59
C SER A 9 -3.26 1.40 14.72
N ARG A 10 -2.73 0.68 13.72
CA ARG A 10 -3.52 -0.23 12.88
C ARG A 10 -4.15 -1.35 13.71
N ASP A 11 -3.37 -1.96 14.59
CA ASP A 11 -3.83 -3.06 15.42
C ASP A 11 -4.92 -2.60 16.41
N CYS A 12 -4.80 -1.39 16.96
CA CYS A 12 -5.84 -0.77 17.78
C CYS A 12 -7.14 -0.54 17.00
N ILE A 13 -7.08 0.00 15.78
CA ILE A 13 -8.27 0.26 14.95
C ILE A 13 -8.98 -1.06 14.61
N ASN A 14 -8.22 -2.10 14.25
CA ASN A 14 -8.78 -3.43 13.98
C ASN A 14 -9.47 -4.01 15.23
N ALA A 15 -8.85 -3.89 16.41
CA ALA A 15 -9.41 -4.36 17.67
C ALA A 15 -10.71 -3.64 18.03
N ILE A 16 -10.73 -2.30 17.93
CA ILE A 16 -11.91 -1.47 18.21
C ILE A 16 -13.06 -1.85 17.25
N SER A 17 -12.78 -1.98 15.95
CA SER A 17 -13.79 -2.34 14.96
C SER A 17 -14.39 -3.72 15.22
N SER A 18 -13.55 -4.68 15.64
CA SER A 18 -13.99 -6.03 15.99
C SER A 18 -14.81 -6.08 17.27
N ASP A 19 -14.47 -5.28 18.29
CA ASP A 19 -15.13 -5.28 19.59
C ASP A 19 -16.48 -4.53 19.55
N THR A 20 -16.52 -3.41 18.83
CA THR A 20 -17.70 -2.53 18.78
C THR A 20 -18.68 -2.88 17.67
N GLY A 21 -18.25 -3.64 16.66
CA GLY A 21 -19.03 -3.87 15.44
C GLY A 21 -19.26 -2.62 14.61
N ILE A 22 -18.49 -1.54 14.86
CA ILE A 22 -18.57 -0.31 14.05
C ILE A 22 -18.01 -0.63 12.66
N HIS A 23 -18.91 -0.62 11.68
CA HIS A 23 -18.56 -0.73 10.28
C HIS A 23 -18.45 0.68 9.69
N TYR A 24 -17.28 0.99 9.13
CA TYR A 24 -17.07 2.13 8.24
C TYR A 24 -16.85 1.61 6.81
N ASP A 25 -16.68 2.49 5.82
CA ASP A 25 -16.34 2.09 4.43
C ASP A 25 -14.87 1.61 4.38
N GLU A 26 -14.58 0.54 5.12
CA GLU A 26 -13.25 -0.03 5.26
C GLU A 26 -12.86 -0.79 3.99
N ARG A 27 -11.75 -0.39 3.39
CA ARG A 27 -11.18 -1.06 2.23
C ARG A 27 -9.88 -1.72 2.63
N LYS A 28 -9.95 -3.05 2.75
CA LYS A 28 -8.83 -3.93 3.10
C LYS A 28 -8.15 -4.56 1.87
N LYS A 29 -8.17 -3.86 0.72
CA LYS A 29 -7.61 -4.35 -0.55
C LYS A 29 -6.12 -4.00 -0.74
N GLY A 30 -5.49 -3.42 0.28
CA GLY A 30 -4.14 -2.88 0.17
C GLY A 30 -4.11 -1.49 -0.45
N ILE A 31 -2.89 -0.94 -0.54
CA ILE A 31 -2.61 0.32 -1.22
C ILE A 31 -1.55 0.08 -2.30
N LEU A 32 -1.79 0.64 -3.48
CA LEU A 32 -0.90 0.60 -4.63
C LEU A 32 -0.46 2.04 -4.98
N TYR A 33 0.84 2.29 -4.93
CA TYR A 33 1.47 3.53 -5.42
C TYR A 33 2.19 3.22 -6.73
N PHE A 34 2.06 4.06 -7.76
CA PHE A 34 2.77 3.88 -9.02
C PHE A 34 3.55 5.13 -9.41
N PHE A 35 4.63 4.91 -10.17
CA PHE A 35 5.57 5.93 -10.58
C PHE A 35 5.71 5.93 -12.09
N ARG A 36 5.78 7.12 -12.70
CA ARG A 36 5.86 7.26 -14.16
C ARG A 36 7.29 7.25 -14.70
N SER A 37 8.28 7.64 -13.89
CA SER A 37 9.69 7.64 -14.29
C SER A 37 10.48 6.69 -13.41
N GLN A 38 11.52 6.07 -13.99
CA GLN A 38 12.41 5.17 -13.26
C GLN A 38 13.08 5.90 -12.09
N HIS A 39 13.51 7.15 -12.29
CA HIS A 39 14.10 7.97 -11.23
C HIS A 39 13.16 8.14 -10.03
N SER A 40 11.88 8.46 -10.26
CA SER A 40 10.91 8.60 -9.17
C SER A 40 10.59 7.28 -8.46
N LEU A 41 10.63 6.17 -9.20
CA LEU A 41 10.49 4.84 -8.62
C LEU A 41 11.69 4.52 -7.71
N ASP A 42 12.91 4.72 -8.20
CA ASP A 42 14.12 4.40 -7.46
C ASP A 42 14.19 5.19 -6.15
N THR A 43 14.05 6.51 -6.22
CA THR A 43 14.04 7.38 -5.03
C THR A 43 12.83 7.15 -4.13
N GLY A 44 11.66 6.89 -4.72
CA GLY A 44 10.42 6.68 -3.97
C GLY A 44 10.40 5.36 -3.21
N THR A 45 11.13 4.35 -3.70
CA THR A 45 11.10 2.98 -3.15
C THR A 45 12.10 2.74 -2.02
N ASP A 46 13.12 3.60 -1.84
CA ASP A 46 14.13 3.42 -0.79
C ASP A 46 13.53 3.33 0.62
N ASN A 47 12.60 4.23 0.94
CA ASN A 47 11.88 4.17 2.21
C ASN A 47 11.04 2.90 2.34
N TYR A 48 10.42 2.43 1.25
CA TYR A 48 9.60 1.23 1.28
C TYR A 48 10.44 -0.05 1.43
N ARG A 49 11.66 -0.10 0.89
CA ARG A 49 12.61 -1.20 1.14
C ARG A 49 12.95 -1.30 2.62
N TYR A 50 13.26 -0.17 3.27
CA TYR A 50 13.50 -0.12 4.71
C TYR A 50 12.30 -0.65 5.50
N LEU A 51 11.08 -0.23 5.15
CA LEU A 51 9.86 -0.70 5.80
C LEU A 51 9.64 -2.21 5.58
N ALA A 52 9.94 -2.72 4.39
CA ALA A 52 9.86 -4.14 4.06
C ALA A 52 10.83 -4.98 4.91
N GLU A 53 12.07 -4.54 5.04
CA GLU A 53 13.08 -5.17 5.90
C GLU A 53 12.68 -5.20 7.39
N HIS A 54 11.84 -4.26 7.82
CA HIS A 54 11.33 -4.17 9.18
C HIS A 54 9.97 -4.85 9.37
N GLY A 55 9.61 -5.77 8.47
CA GLY A 55 8.48 -6.68 8.61
C GLY A 55 7.13 -6.13 8.13
N LEU A 56 7.11 -4.97 7.48
CA LEU A 56 5.89 -4.48 6.83
C LEU A 56 5.77 -5.15 5.45
N PRO A 57 4.69 -5.90 5.15
CA PRO A 57 4.56 -6.55 3.85
C PRO A 57 4.37 -5.49 2.78
N ILE A 58 5.42 -5.35 1.97
CA ILE A 58 5.56 -4.40 0.87
C ILE A 58 6.22 -5.15 -0.28
N GLU A 59 5.66 -4.98 -1.48
CA GLU A 59 6.20 -5.50 -2.72
C GLU A 59 6.57 -4.32 -3.63
N ILE A 60 7.83 -4.26 -4.07
CA ILE A 60 8.23 -3.36 -5.15
C ILE A 60 7.96 -4.08 -6.47
N VAL A 61 7.06 -3.53 -7.28
CA VAL A 61 6.51 -4.20 -8.46
C VAL A 61 6.90 -3.48 -9.75
N GLY A 62 7.20 -4.25 -10.79
CA GLY A 62 7.34 -3.74 -12.15
C GLY A 62 5.97 -3.45 -12.78
N ARG A 63 5.98 -2.84 -13.98
CA ARG A 63 4.76 -2.47 -14.72
C ARG A 63 3.80 -3.63 -14.97
N ASP A 64 4.31 -4.83 -15.25
CA ASP A 64 3.49 -6.01 -15.57
C ASP A 64 2.67 -6.43 -14.35
N ARG A 65 3.36 -6.63 -13.23
CA ARG A 65 2.75 -6.98 -11.95
C ARG A 65 1.78 -5.91 -11.46
N LEU A 66 2.06 -4.64 -11.76
CA LEU A 66 1.18 -3.53 -11.41
C LEU A 66 -0.15 -3.58 -12.17
N VAL A 67 -0.14 -3.98 -13.44
CA VAL A 67 -1.36 -4.18 -14.24
C VAL A 67 -2.11 -5.44 -13.83
N GLU A 68 -1.43 -6.49 -13.37
CA GLU A 68 -2.09 -7.66 -12.77
C GLU A 68 -2.86 -7.29 -11.48
N LEU A 69 -2.26 -6.43 -10.65
CA LEU A 69 -2.87 -5.95 -9.41
C LEU A 69 -4.02 -4.97 -9.67
N GLU A 70 -3.88 -4.09 -10.67
CA GLU A 70 -4.90 -3.12 -11.07
C GLU A 70 -5.08 -3.09 -12.61
N PRO A 71 -5.98 -3.93 -13.16
CA PRO A 71 -6.22 -4.02 -14.60
C PRO A 71 -6.65 -2.70 -15.25
N GLY A 72 -7.23 -1.76 -14.49
CA GLY A 72 -7.58 -0.42 -14.97
C GLY A 72 -6.40 0.39 -15.49
N LEU A 73 -5.17 0.04 -15.10
CA LEU A 73 -3.95 0.71 -15.55
C LEU A 73 -3.38 0.16 -16.88
N ALA A 74 -4.00 -0.88 -17.46
CA ALA A 74 -3.53 -1.50 -18.70
C ALA A 74 -3.36 -0.48 -19.85
N GLY A 75 -4.28 0.48 -19.98
CA GLY A 75 -4.23 1.51 -21.02
C GLY A 75 -3.07 2.51 -20.91
N VAL A 76 -2.39 2.55 -19.76
CA VAL A 76 -1.26 3.45 -19.50
C VAL A 76 0.00 2.70 -19.05
N LYS A 77 0.04 1.38 -19.20
CA LYS A 77 1.16 0.52 -18.78
C LYS A 77 2.52 1.05 -19.23
N GLU A 78 2.65 1.44 -20.49
CA GLU A 78 3.92 1.93 -21.04
C GLU A 78 4.37 3.30 -20.50
N LYS A 79 3.48 4.01 -19.81
CA LYS A 79 3.76 5.28 -19.13
C LYS A 79 4.10 5.08 -17.64
N ILE A 80 4.19 3.85 -17.18
CA ILE A 80 4.46 3.48 -15.79
C ILE A 80 5.81 2.76 -15.72
N ALA A 81 6.68 3.22 -14.82
CA ALA A 81 7.96 2.56 -14.55
C ALA A 81 7.78 1.34 -13.62
N GLY A 82 6.91 1.48 -12.62
CA GLY A 82 6.62 0.45 -11.62
C GLY A 82 5.86 1.05 -10.43
N GLY A 83 5.88 0.35 -9.31
CA GLY A 83 5.15 0.77 -8.12
C GLY A 83 5.52 0.05 -6.83
N VAL A 84 4.76 0.38 -5.80
CA VAL A 84 4.83 -0.20 -4.46
C VAL A 84 3.44 -0.70 -4.11
N TYR A 85 3.33 -1.96 -3.73
CA TYR A 85 2.10 -2.55 -3.25
C TYR A 85 2.22 -2.94 -1.77
N SER A 86 1.27 -2.52 -0.94
CA SER A 86 1.16 -2.96 0.45
C SER A 86 -0.19 -3.62 0.69
N PRO A 87 -0.28 -4.95 0.80
CA PRO A 87 -1.54 -5.68 0.93
C PRO A 87 -2.26 -5.46 2.26
N THR A 88 -1.53 -5.07 3.30
CA THR A 88 -2.09 -4.94 4.67
C THR A 88 -2.49 -3.52 5.03
N ASN A 89 -2.18 -2.54 4.17
CA ASN A 89 -2.62 -1.17 4.38
C ASN A 89 -4.10 -1.05 4.02
N GLN A 90 -4.82 -0.25 4.80
CA GLN A 90 -6.25 -0.10 4.69
C GLN A 90 -6.57 1.38 4.52
N THR A 91 -7.65 1.67 3.80
CA THR A 91 -8.25 3.00 3.75
C THR A 91 -9.68 2.92 4.27
N GLY A 92 -10.19 4.04 4.79
CA GLY A 92 -11.53 4.07 5.36
C GLY A 92 -12.08 5.49 5.39
N ASP A 93 -13.35 5.63 5.02
CA ASP A 93 -14.11 6.87 5.13
C ASP A 93 -15.09 6.76 6.33
N PRO A 94 -14.93 7.57 7.38
CA PRO A 94 -15.90 7.67 8.46
C PRO A 94 -17.04 8.60 8.01
N ARG A 95 -18.09 8.05 7.42
CA ARG A 95 -19.33 8.80 7.14
C ARG A 95 -20.13 9.06 8.41
#